data_AF-A0A8T6IUS0-F1
#
_entry.id   AF-A0A8T6IUS0-F1
#
_cell.length_a   1.000
_cell.length_b   1.000
_cell.length_c   1.000
_cell.angle_alpha   90.00
_cell.angle_beta   90.00
_cell.angle_gamma   90.00
#
_symmetry.space_group_name_H-M   'P 1'
#
loop_
_entity.id
_entity.type
_entity.pdbx_description
1 polymer ?
#
loop_
_entity_poly.entity_id
_entity_poly.type
_entity_poly.pdbx_seq_one_letter_code
_entity_poly.pdbx_strand_id
1 'polypeptide(L)'
;ARARRVIVQVKSGKVSVKDIRELKSTVDSEKAAIGLFITLELPTQQMVKEALEAGFYESDFWQRRYRRLQIVTVGDLLGGASPDMPPQHGTHQKAERYSPTSMDSAGKSQQGLL
;
A
#
# COMPACT_ATOMS: atom_id res chain seq x y z
N ALA A 1 -12.80 -2.33 1.40
CA ALA A 1 -11.82 -1.57 0.59
C ALA A 1 -10.84 -2.55 -0.05
N ARG A 2 -10.48 -2.38 -1.33
CA ARG A 2 -9.50 -3.25 -1.99
C ARG A 2 -8.09 -2.72 -1.70
N ALA A 3 -7.20 -3.61 -1.25
CA ALA A 3 -5.79 -3.26 -1.07
C ALA A 3 -5.18 -2.78 -2.40
N ARG A 4 -4.43 -1.69 -2.36
CA ARG A 4 -3.67 -1.16 -3.49
C ARG A 4 -2.18 -1.44 -3.28
N ARG A 5 -1.44 -1.60 -4.38
CA ARG A 5 -0.01 -1.91 -4.36
C ARG A 5 0.82 -0.65 -4.45
N VAL A 6 1.97 -0.67 -3.78
CA VAL A 6 3.07 0.29 -3.96
C VAL A 6 4.23 -0.47 -4.57
N ILE A 7 4.89 0.12 -5.56
CA ILE A 7 6.11 -0.42 -6.16
C ILE A 7 7.30 0.36 -5.62
N VAL A 8 8.30 -0.36 -5.13
CA VAL A 8 9.50 0.23 -4.56
C VAL A 8 10.69 -0.16 -5.42
N GLN A 9 11.48 0.83 -5.81
CA GLN A 9 12.75 0.63 -6.51
C GLN A 9 13.87 1.27 -5.69
N VAL A 10 14.90 0.50 -5.35
CA VAL A 10 16.04 0.95 -4.55
C VAL A 10 17.30 0.94 -5.40
N LYS A 11 18.08 2.02 -5.40
CA LYS A 11 19.36 2.11 -6.11
C LYS A 11 20.45 2.76 -5.24
N SER A 12 21.66 2.20 -5.31
CA SER A 12 22.83 2.65 -4.54
C SER A 12 23.93 3.34 -5.37
N GLY A 13 23.80 3.37 -6.70
CA GLY A 13 24.77 3.97 -7.61
C GLY A 13 24.23 5.23 -8.31
N LYS A 14 24.89 5.61 -9.41
CA LYS A 14 24.45 6.74 -10.25
C LYS A 14 23.01 6.55 -10.70
N VAL A 15 22.15 7.49 -10.32
CA VAL A 15 20.75 7.55 -10.71
C VAL A 15 20.52 8.70 -11.70
N SER A 16 19.48 8.57 -12.50
CA SER A 16 19.13 9.53 -13.54
C SER A 16 17.62 9.61 -13.72
N VAL A 17 17.17 10.59 -14.50
CA VAL A 17 15.75 10.73 -14.87
C VAL A 17 15.20 9.49 -15.59
N LYS A 18 16.05 8.70 -16.27
CA LYS A 18 15.64 7.44 -16.92
C LYS A 18 15.06 6.44 -15.91
N ASP A 19 15.64 6.37 -14.71
CA ASP A 19 15.19 5.45 -13.67
C ASP A 19 13.79 5.81 -13.16
N ILE A 20 13.50 7.11 -13.06
CA ILE A 20 12.17 7.60 -12.67
C ILE A 20 11.13 7.28 -13.75
N ARG A 21 11.49 7.42 -15.04
CA ARG A 21 10.62 7.05 -16.16
C ARG A 21 10.34 5.55 -16.21
N GLU A 22 11.34 4.73 -15.94
CA GLU A 22 11.20 3.28 -15.88
C GLU A 22 10.26 2.85 -14.73
N LEU A 23 10.44 3.45 -13.54
CA LEU A 23 9.54 3.24 -12.42
C LEU A 23 8.11 3.66 -12.76
N LYS A 24 7.94 4.82 -13.40
CA LYS A 24 6.63 5.31 -13.86
C LYS A 24 5.93 4.28 -14.75
N SER A 25 6.61 3.81 -15.79
CA SER A 25 6.08 2.79 -16.70
C SER A 25 5.66 1.52 -15.96
N THR A 26 6.45 1.09 -14.98
CA THR A 26 6.15 -0.09 -14.16
C THR A 26 4.93 0.14 -13.26
N VAL A 27 4.82 1.32 -12.63
CA VAL A 27 3.67 1.69 -11.81
C VAL A 27 2.37 1.70 -12.63
N ASP A 28 2.44 2.19 -13.87
CA ASP A 28 1.31 2.23 -14.78
C ASP A 28 0.94 0.84 -15.29
N SER A 29 1.92 0.02 -15.70
CA SER A 29 1.68 -1.35 -16.20
C SER A 29 1.07 -2.26 -15.14
N GLU A 30 1.56 -2.16 -13.90
CA GLU A 30 1.09 -2.95 -12.75
C GLU A 30 -0.16 -2.36 -12.09
N LYS A 31 -0.65 -1.21 -12.58
CA LYS A 31 -1.78 -0.47 -11.99
C LYS A 31 -1.57 -0.20 -10.50
N ALA A 32 -0.32 0.05 -10.11
CA ALA A 32 0.04 0.39 -8.74
C ALA A 32 -0.45 1.80 -8.40
N ALA A 33 -0.73 2.03 -7.11
CA ALA A 33 -1.17 3.33 -6.63
C ALA A 33 0.01 4.32 -6.61
N ILE A 34 1.15 3.89 -6.07
CA ILE A 34 2.32 4.73 -5.84
C ILE A 34 3.59 3.99 -6.29
N GLY A 35 4.53 4.73 -6.89
CA GLY A 35 5.92 4.33 -7.04
C GLY A 35 6.83 5.08 -6.08
N LEU A 36 7.67 4.34 -5.37
CA LEU A 36 8.65 4.88 -4.43
C LEU A 36 10.06 4.56 -4.92
N PHE A 37 10.81 5.60 -5.28
CA PHE A 37 12.20 5.51 -5.66
C PHE A 37 13.09 5.86 -4.46
N ILE A 38 13.88 4.90 -3.98
CA ILE A 38 14.80 5.06 -2.86
C ILE A 38 16.23 5.11 -3.40
N THR A 39 16.98 6.15 -3.05
CA THR A 39 18.35 6.38 -3.53
C THR A 39 19.31 6.76 -2.41
N LEU A 40 20.60 6.47 -2.58
CA LEU A 40 21.65 6.97 -1.68
C LEU A 40 22.02 8.43 -1.97
N GLU A 41 22.00 8.84 -3.24
CA GLU A 41 22.37 10.19 -3.68
C GLU A 41 21.15 11.12 -3.77
N LEU A 42 21.38 12.42 -3.61
CA LEU A 42 20.34 13.45 -3.80
C LEU A 42 19.81 13.40 -5.25
N PRO A 43 18.48 13.50 -5.45
CA PRO A 43 17.92 13.50 -6.79
C PRO A 43 18.27 14.79 -7.54
N THR A 44 18.49 14.66 -8.85
CA THR A 44 18.66 15.83 -9.71
C THR A 44 17.34 16.56 -9.93
N GLN A 45 17.38 17.84 -10.33
CA GLN A 45 16.17 18.62 -10.65
C GLN A 45 15.31 17.96 -11.74
N GLN A 46 15.94 17.30 -12.71
CA GLN A 46 15.21 16.57 -13.76
C GLN A 46 14.45 15.38 -13.21
N MET A 47 15.02 14.64 -12.25
CA MET A 47 14.34 13.53 -11.59
C MET A 47 13.14 14.02 -10.77
N VAL A 48 13.33 15.11 -10.01
CA VAL A 48 12.25 15.73 -9.24
C VAL A 48 11.13 16.18 -10.16
N LYS A 49 11.46 16.87 -11.27
CA LYS A 49 10.47 17.32 -12.26
C LYS A 49 9.68 16.15 -12.87
N GLU A 50 10.35 15.09 -13.28
CA GLU A 50 9.68 13.90 -13.84
C GLU A 50 8.73 13.24 -12.83
N ALA A 51 9.17 13.09 -11.57
CA ALA A 51 8.30 12.59 -10.51
C ALA A 51 7.12 13.54 -10.22
N LEU A 52 7.33 14.86 -10.38
CA LEU A 52 6.28 15.87 -10.25
C LEU A 52 5.22 15.78 -11.36
N GLU A 53 5.65 15.54 -12.60
CA GLU A 53 4.80 15.41 -13.78
C GLU A 53 3.98 14.11 -13.79
N ALA A 54 4.37 13.08 -13.04
CA ALA A 54 3.58 11.86 -12.88
C ALA A 54 2.25 12.07 -12.12
N GLY A 55 2.03 13.25 -11.53
CA GLY A 55 0.76 13.63 -10.92
C GLY A 55 0.48 12.93 -9.58
N PHE A 56 -0.79 12.61 -9.35
CA PHE A 56 -1.29 12.15 -8.05
C PHE A 56 -2.10 10.86 -8.18
N TYR A 57 -2.03 10.04 -7.13
CA TYR A 57 -2.98 8.97 -6.85
C TYR A 57 -4.09 9.51 -5.94
N GLU A 58 -5.35 9.26 -6.32
CA GLU A 58 -6.51 9.65 -5.54
C GLU A 58 -7.00 8.46 -4.71
N SER A 59 -7.02 8.62 -3.39
CA SER A 59 -7.51 7.57 -2.50
C SER A 59 -9.00 7.71 -2.26
N ASP A 60 -9.79 6.76 -2.77
CA ASP A 60 -11.23 6.69 -2.55
C ASP A 60 -11.61 6.66 -1.06
N PHE A 61 -10.77 5.99 -0.25
CA PHE A 61 -11.06 5.76 1.17
C PHE A 61 -10.63 6.93 2.06
N TRP A 62 -9.43 7.46 1.82
CA TRP A 62 -8.87 8.53 2.64
C TRP A 62 -9.24 9.93 2.14
N GLN A 63 -9.93 10.04 1.00
CA GLN A 63 -10.34 11.31 0.36
C GLN A 63 -9.19 12.31 0.24
N ARG A 64 -7.98 11.78 0.06
CA ARG A 64 -6.74 12.53 -0.05
C ARG A 64 -5.96 12.06 -1.27
N ARG A 65 -5.25 13.00 -1.87
CA ARG A 65 -4.37 12.77 -3.02
C ARG A 65 -2.93 12.61 -2.53
N TYR A 66 -2.22 11.65 -3.09
CA TYR A 66 -0.83 11.32 -2.78
C TYR A 66 0.01 11.45 -4.05
N ARG A 67 1.29 11.84 -3.92
CA ARG A 67 2.19 11.89 -5.08
C ARG A 67 2.30 10.50 -5.71
N ARG A 68 2.04 10.41 -7.02
CA ARG A 68 2.05 9.12 -7.74
C ARG A 68 3.44 8.52 -7.82
N LEU A 69 4.47 9.37 -7.97
CA LEU A 69 5.87 9.00 -7.81
C LEU A 69 6.50 9.85 -6.70
N GLN A 70 7.29 9.19 -5.86
CA GLN A 70 8.03 9.81 -4.76
C GLN A 70 9.49 9.39 -4.84
N ILE A 71 10.39 10.33 -4.60
CA ILE A 71 11.82 10.07 -4.48
C ILE A 71 12.20 10.35 -3.03
N VAL A 72 12.84 9.38 -2.38
CA VAL A 72 13.26 9.48 -0.99
C VAL A 72 14.70 9.03 -0.88
N THR A 73 15.53 9.75 -0.14
CA THR A 73 16.90 9.30 0.10
C THR A 73 16.96 8.36 1.30
N VAL A 74 17.95 7.49 1.34
CA VAL A 74 18.21 6.69 2.55
C VAL A 74 18.53 7.58 3.75
N GLY A 75 19.17 8.74 3.53
CA GLY A 75 19.39 9.76 4.56
C GLY A 75 18.10 10.28 5.16
N ASP A 76 17.09 10.58 4.32
CA ASP A 76 15.77 11.01 4.79
C ASP A 76 15.11 9.93 5.66
N LEU A 77 15.13 8.68 5.20
CA LEU A 77 14.53 7.55 5.94
C LEU A 77 15.19 7.32 7.29
N LEU A 78 16.53 7.34 7.34
CA LEU A 78 17.29 7.23 8.58
C LEU A 78 17.10 8.44 9.50
N GLY A 79 16.79 9.61 8.94
CA GLY A 79 16.39 10.81 9.65
C GLY A 79 14.94 10.80 10.16
N GLY A 80 14.19 9.72 9.93
CA GLY A 80 12.81 9.55 10.39
C GLY A 80 11.74 10.02 9.41
N ALA A 81 12.10 10.40 8.18
CA ALA A 81 11.12 10.64 7.14
C ALA A 81 10.44 9.34 6.73
N SER A 82 9.19 9.44 6.31
CA SER A 82 8.41 8.33 5.77
C SER A 82 7.77 8.74 4.44
N PRO A 83 7.63 7.83 3.46
CA PRO A 83 6.90 8.13 2.24
C PRO A 83 5.45 8.56 2.54
N ASP A 84 4.93 9.52 1.78
CA ASP A 84 3.56 10.01 1.93
C ASP A 84 2.58 9.05 1.23
N MET A 85 1.96 8.16 2.00
CA MET A 85 1.01 7.17 1.48
C MET A 85 -0.13 6.91 2.47
N PRO A 86 -1.26 6.35 2.01
CA PRO A 86 -2.31 5.85 2.89
C PRO A 86 -1.76 4.97 4.02
N PRO A 87 -2.29 5.08 5.25
CA PRO A 87 -1.94 4.18 6.34
C PRO A 87 -2.01 2.70 5.94
N GLN A 88 -0.94 1.96 6.22
CA GLN A 88 -0.79 0.55 5.84
C GLN A 88 -1.63 -0.38 6.72
N HIS A 89 -1.99 0.07 7.92
CA HIS A 89 -2.86 -0.65 8.85
C HIS A 89 -4.30 -0.12 8.72
N GLY A 90 -5.07 -0.74 7.85
CA GLY A 90 -6.53 -0.65 7.97
C GLY A 90 -6.98 -1.55 9.13
N THR A 91 -7.72 -1.00 10.09
CA THR A 91 -8.48 -1.83 11.05
C THR A 91 -9.33 -2.82 10.25
N HIS A 92 -9.00 -4.11 10.34
CA HIS A 92 -9.84 -5.15 9.74
C HIS A 92 -11.27 -4.97 10.25
N GLN A 93 -12.27 -5.07 9.37
CA GLN A 93 -13.67 -5.11 9.83
C GLN A 93 -13.76 -6.18 10.91
N LYS A 94 -14.18 -5.77 12.10
CA LYS A 94 -14.32 -6.67 13.25
C LYS A 94 -15.26 -7.79 12.82
N ALA A 95 -14.74 -9.01 12.77
CA ALA A 95 -15.56 -10.18 12.47
C ALA A 95 -16.75 -10.19 13.43
N GLU A 96 -17.94 -10.51 12.91
CA GLU A 96 -19.11 -10.75 13.74
C GLU A 96 -18.72 -11.75 14.83
N ARG A 97 -18.99 -11.41 16.08
CA ARG A 97 -18.69 -12.30 17.19
C ARG A 97 -19.50 -13.57 16.98
N TYR A 98 -18.84 -14.66 16.63
CA TYR A 98 -19.43 -15.97 16.65
C TYR A 98 -19.89 -16.24 18.09
N SER A 99 -21.21 -16.27 18.28
CA SER A 99 -21.81 -16.78 19.51
C SER A 99 -22.08 -18.25 19.25
N PRO A 100 -21.44 -19.19 19.96
CA PRO A 100 -21.84 -20.58 19.86
C PRO A 100 -23.28 -20.66 20.36
N THR A 101 -24.21 -20.90 19.45
CA THR A 101 -25.57 -21.33 19.82
C THR A 101 -25.39 -22.59 20.65
N SER A 102 -25.88 -22.51 21.89
CA SER A 102 -25.94 -23.58 22.87
C SER A 102 -26.35 -24.90 22.22
N MET A 103 -25.41 -25.82 22.07
CA MET A 103 -25.69 -27.20 21.72
C MET A 103 -25.95 -28.00 23.01
N ASP A 104 -27.13 -28.60 23.00
CA ASP A 104 -27.41 -29.97 23.45
C ASP A 104 -27.65 -30.22 24.94
N SER A 105 -28.90 -30.03 25.35
CA SER A 105 -29.52 -30.81 26.41
C SER A 105 -30.80 -31.49 25.91
N ALA A 106 -30.69 -32.73 25.42
CA ALA A 106 -31.78 -33.71 25.51
C ALA A 106 -31.27 -35.12 25.12
N GLY A 107 -30.76 -35.85 26.10
CA GLY A 107 -30.64 -37.29 26.03
C GLY A 107 -32.00 -37.97 26.29
N LYS A 108 -32.37 -38.89 25.39
CA LYS A 108 -33.10 -40.16 25.59
C LYS A 108 -34.46 -40.17 26.32
N SER A 109 -35.50 -40.61 25.60
CA SER A 109 -36.45 -41.64 26.10
C SER A 109 -37.20 -42.33 24.93
N GLN A 110 -37.37 -43.66 25.07
CA GLN A 110 -37.95 -44.61 24.11
C GLN A 110 -39.50 -44.70 24.17
N GLN A 111 -40.05 -45.50 23.25
CA GLN A 111 -41.37 -46.21 23.23
C GLN A 111 -42.53 -45.40 22.61
N GLY A 112 -43.37 -45.92 21.72
CA GLY A 112 -43.54 -47.27 21.20
C GLY A 112 -44.58 -47.28 20.06
N LEU A 113 -44.55 -48.38 19.33
CA LEU A 113 -45.45 -48.82 18.26
C LEU A 113 -46.94 -48.74 18.63
N LEU A 114 -47.78 -48.20 17.74
CA LEU A 114 -48.97 -48.80 17.12
C LEU A 114 -49.50 -47.88 16.01
#